data_AF-A0AA96FDZ0-F1
#
_entry.id   AF-A0AA96FDZ0-F1
#
_cell.length_a   1.000
_cell.length_b   1.000
_cell.length_c   1.000
_cell.angle_alpha   90.00
_cell.angle_beta   90.00
_cell.angle_gamma   90.00
#
_symmetry.space_group_name_H-M   'P 1'
#
loop_
_entity.id
_entity.type
_entity.pdbx_description
1 polymer ?
#
loop_
_entity_poly.entity_id
_entity_poly.type
_entity_poly.pdbx_seq_one_letter_code
_entity_poly.pdbx_strand_id
1 'polypeptide(L)'
;MDAYDEDSNAPHGRHGPGGSEGAEGPGQRVNRGDASPVRPAATGTGRPEPSSGEPHDRPTATVGPGPSVPAPSRPVSASSAEPPAAAPAPAASATVPGPGLAPAASGAGADSQSPAEAPAGVAALSPRYQAVAALALAAVAMTVCVHLAMVFLHVAPSNTLTKEHGQAVDDWIYPEFEQNWKLFAPNPLQQNIAVQVRADVRDAGGGTRTTGWYDLSAEDGRAIDGNLLPSHTQQNELRRAFDYYGATHDANDRATGLRGALAEQYLRRIVVLRLDRDHAAGPGSVVERVQIRSRTTNVPPPKWSLEKVSTTPAYRVLPWWTVPAGEAEGGVR
;
A
#
# COMPACT_ATOMS: atom_id res chain seq x y z
N MET A 1 -15.91 2.08 20.90
CA MET A 1 -16.44 1.91 19.53
C MET A 1 -15.59 0.81 18.97
N ASP A 2 -16.11 -0.40 19.14
CA ASP A 2 -15.30 -1.56 19.43
C ASP A 2 -14.96 -2.24 18.11
N ALA A 3 -13.71 -2.09 17.69
CA ALA A 3 -13.21 -2.60 16.41
C ALA A 3 -12.52 -3.96 16.53
N TYR A 4 -12.55 -4.59 17.72
CA TYR A 4 -11.75 -5.77 18.04
C TYR A 4 -12.54 -7.02 18.47
N ASP A 5 -13.87 -6.99 18.44
CA ASP A 5 -14.72 -8.03 19.04
C ASP A 5 -15.34 -9.05 18.08
N GLU A 6 -14.85 -9.21 16.84
CA GLU A 6 -15.34 -10.27 15.95
C GLU A 6 -14.29 -11.38 15.71
N ASP A 7 -14.45 -12.45 16.50
CA ASP A 7 -14.18 -13.87 16.22
C ASP A 7 -12.89 -14.20 15.43
N SER A 8 -11.75 -14.09 16.11
CA SER A 8 -10.63 -14.97 15.80
C SER A 8 -10.84 -16.31 16.52
N ASN A 9 -11.34 -17.33 15.81
CA ASN A 9 -11.39 -18.73 16.28
C ASN A 9 -9.97 -19.36 16.46
N ALA A 10 -8.96 -18.53 16.75
CA ALA A 10 -7.58 -18.93 16.99
C ALA A 10 -7.42 -19.38 18.45
N PRO A 11 -6.73 -20.52 18.72
CA PRO A 11 -6.50 -20.98 20.08
C PRO A 11 -5.79 -19.93 20.95
N HIS A 12 -6.25 -19.77 22.19
CA HIS A 12 -5.71 -18.82 23.17
C HIS A 12 -4.75 -19.52 24.16
N GLY A 13 -3.65 -18.84 24.53
CA GLY A 13 -2.80 -19.24 25.64
C GLY A 13 -3.52 -19.10 26.98
N ARG A 14 -3.46 -20.13 27.82
CA ARG A 14 -4.18 -20.21 29.10
C ARG A 14 -3.40 -19.50 30.20
N HIS A 15 -3.91 -18.40 30.74
CA HIS A 15 -3.50 -17.88 32.04
C HIS A 15 -4.63 -18.12 33.07
N GLY A 16 -4.30 -18.84 34.14
CA GLY A 16 -5.09 -18.89 35.36
C GLY A 16 -4.22 -19.35 36.53
N PRO A 17 -4.30 -18.71 37.71
CA PRO A 17 -3.75 -19.28 38.94
C PRO A 17 -4.76 -20.26 39.55
N GLY A 18 -4.23 -21.29 40.19
CA GLY A 18 -4.94 -22.52 40.55
C GLY A 18 -5.89 -22.45 41.75
N GLY A 19 -6.65 -23.53 41.88
CA GLY A 19 -7.45 -23.91 43.03
C GLY A 19 -7.73 -25.40 42.94
N SER A 20 -7.03 -26.17 43.76
CA SER A 20 -7.22 -27.60 44.00
C SER A 20 -8.52 -27.87 44.74
N GLU A 21 -9.26 -28.90 44.37
CA GLU A 21 -9.96 -29.81 45.29
C GLU A 21 -10.54 -31.02 44.53
N GLY A 22 -10.31 -32.22 45.07
CA GLY A 22 -10.79 -33.48 44.51
C GLY A 22 -12.08 -33.95 45.16
N ALA A 23 -12.77 -34.90 44.52
CA ALA A 23 -13.56 -35.97 45.14
C ALA A 23 -14.10 -36.95 44.08
N GLU A 24 -13.69 -38.21 44.24
CA GLU A 24 -14.42 -39.48 44.14
C GLU A 24 -15.75 -39.58 43.33
N GLY A 25 -15.83 -40.63 42.50
CA GLY A 25 -17.09 -41.18 41.95
C GLY A 25 -17.95 -41.87 43.01
N PRO A 26 -19.16 -42.40 42.68
CA PRO A 26 -19.26 -43.61 41.85
C PRO A 26 -20.57 -43.74 41.02
N GLY A 27 -20.76 -44.86 40.32
CA GLY A 27 -22.11 -45.42 40.13
C GLY A 27 -22.52 -45.86 38.72
N GLN A 28 -22.22 -47.12 38.42
CA GLN A 28 -22.77 -47.91 37.31
C GLN A 28 -24.27 -48.19 37.50
N ARG A 29 -25.11 -48.00 36.47
CA ARG A 29 -26.39 -48.72 36.33
C ARG A 29 -26.67 -49.12 34.88
N VAL A 30 -26.96 -50.41 34.76
CA VAL A 30 -27.42 -51.17 33.60
C VAL A 30 -28.90 -50.90 33.35
N ASN A 31 -29.35 -50.84 32.09
CA ASN A 31 -30.69 -51.32 31.77
C ASN A 31 -30.76 -51.91 30.34
N ARG A 32 -31.47 -53.05 30.24
CA ARG A 32 -31.61 -53.97 29.10
C ARG A 32 -33.11 -54.26 28.88
N GLY A 33 -33.52 -54.43 27.62
CA GLY A 33 -34.78 -55.07 27.16
C GLY A 33 -35.84 -54.04 26.73
N ASP A 34 -36.54 -54.13 25.59
CA ASP A 34 -36.93 -55.23 24.69
C ASP A 34 -37.12 -54.66 23.25
N ALA A 35 -36.64 -55.29 22.16
CA ALA A 35 -37.20 -56.43 21.38
C ALA A 35 -38.49 -56.06 20.60
N SER A 36 -38.73 -56.35 19.31
CA SER A 36 -38.05 -56.98 18.16
C SER A 36 -38.91 -56.69 16.87
N PRO A 37 -38.99 -57.50 15.78
CA PRO A 37 -38.14 -57.42 14.58
C PRO A 37 -38.93 -57.48 13.23
N VAL A 38 -38.27 -57.24 12.08
CA VAL A 38 -38.54 -57.95 10.81
C VAL A 38 -37.23 -58.11 10.01
N ARG A 39 -37.04 -59.30 9.41
CA ARG A 39 -35.83 -59.82 8.74
C ARG A 39 -36.20 -60.25 7.28
N PRO A 40 -35.35 -60.91 6.45
CA PRO A 40 -34.80 -60.36 5.19
C PRO A 40 -34.98 -61.30 3.95
N ALA A 41 -34.35 -60.96 2.80
CA ALA A 41 -33.80 -61.85 1.73
C ALA A 41 -33.68 -61.03 0.40
N ALA A 42 -32.79 -61.25 -0.58
CA ALA A 42 -31.68 -62.17 -0.81
C ALA A 42 -30.84 -61.69 -2.05
N THR A 43 -29.55 -62.00 -2.00
CA THR A 43 -28.55 -62.38 -3.04
C THR A 43 -28.79 -62.14 -4.55
N GLY A 44 -27.72 -61.72 -5.24
CA GLY A 44 -27.57 -61.91 -6.70
C GLY A 44 -26.23 -61.39 -7.27
N THR A 45 -25.30 -62.31 -7.49
CA THR A 45 -23.95 -62.22 -8.08
C THR A 45 -23.91 -61.86 -9.57
N GLY A 46 -22.82 -61.23 -10.05
CA GLY A 46 -22.38 -61.34 -11.45
C GLY A 46 -21.53 -60.20 -12.04
N ARG A 47 -20.26 -60.48 -12.32
CA ARG A 47 -19.34 -59.83 -13.30
C ARG A 47 -18.43 -60.96 -13.83
N PRO A 48 -17.85 -60.99 -15.06
CA PRO A 48 -17.39 -59.90 -15.94
C PRO A 48 -17.71 -60.08 -17.45
N GLU A 49 -17.54 -59.10 -18.37
CA GLU A 49 -16.32 -58.68 -19.15
C GLU A 49 -16.82 -57.96 -20.47
N PRO A 50 -15.98 -57.46 -21.41
CA PRO A 50 -15.93 -56.04 -21.82
C PRO A 50 -16.43 -55.75 -23.25
N SER A 51 -16.55 -54.46 -23.60
CA SER A 51 -16.73 -54.03 -25.00
C SER A 51 -15.89 -52.79 -25.29
N SER A 52 -15.05 -52.94 -26.31
CA SER A 52 -14.17 -51.97 -26.95
C SER A 52 -14.96 -50.94 -27.78
N GLY A 53 -14.48 -49.69 -27.82
CA GLY A 53 -14.92 -48.67 -28.76
C GLY A 53 -13.97 -47.47 -28.76
N GLU A 54 -13.32 -47.25 -29.90
CA GLU A 54 -12.32 -46.21 -30.20
C GLU A 54 -12.81 -44.74 -30.04
N PRO A 55 -11.87 -43.77 -29.94
CA PRO A 55 -12.16 -42.39 -29.65
C PRO A 55 -12.54 -41.58 -30.89
N HIS A 56 -13.60 -40.77 -30.79
CA HIS A 56 -13.94 -39.78 -31.80
C HIS A 56 -13.30 -38.42 -31.51
N ASP A 57 -12.79 -37.87 -32.60
CA ASP A 57 -12.01 -36.67 -32.80
C ASP A 57 -12.90 -35.40 -32.84
N ARG A 58 -12.26 -34.23 -32.66
CA ARG A 58 -12.73 -32.81 -32.76
C ARG A 58 -13.11 -32.05 -31.48
N PRO A 59 -13.03 -30.69 -31.48
CA PRO A 59 -12.07 -29.82 -32.16
C PRO A 59 -11.50 -28.72 -31.23
N THR A 60 -10.42 -28.11 -31.69
CA THR A 60 -9.75 -26.92 -31.13
C THR A 60 -10.69 -25.72 -30.99
N ALA A 61 -10.78 -25.15 -29.79
CA ALA A 61 -11.38 -23.85 -29.52
C ALA A 61 -10.30 -22.77 -29.45
N THR A 62 -10.38 -21.83 -30.39
CA THR A 62 -9.64 -20.56 -30.42
C THR A 62 -9.99 -19.72 -29.19
N VAL A 63 -9.00 -19.48 -28.33
CA VAL A 63 -9.11 -18.52 -27.20
C VAL A 63 -8.74 -17.14 -27.72
N GLY A 64 -9.73 -16.23 -27.74
CA GLY A 64 -9.50 -14.80 -27.97
C GLY A 64 -8.79 -14.14 -26.77
N PRO A 65 -8.07 -13.02 -26.97
CA PRO A 65 -7.29 -12.40 -25.91
C PRO A 65 -8.21 -11.70 -24.89
N GLY A 66 -8.13 -12.14 -23.63
CA GLY A 66 -8.75 -11.45 -22.49
C GLY A 66 -8.02 -10.16 -22.13
N PRO A 67 -8.68 -9.24 -21.40
CA PRO A 67 -8.15 -7.90 -21.11
C PRO A 67 -6.93 -7.96 -20.20
N SER A 68 -5.89 -7.23 -20.58
CA SER A 68 -4.62 -7.11 -19.87
C SER A 68 -4.78 -6.34 -18.56
N VAL A 69 -4.43 -6.97 -17.45
CA VAL A 69 -4.32 -6.31 -16.13
C VAL A 69 -2.96 -5.60 -16.04
N PRO A 70 -2.89 -4.29 -15.75
CA PRO A 70 -1.60 -3.61 -15.61
C PRO A 70 -0.94 -3.96 -14.27
N ALA A 71 0.37 -4.23 -14.32
CA ALA A 71 1.21 -4.54 -13.18
C ALA A 71 1.43 -3.32 -12.26
N PRO A 72 1.60 -3.49 -10.94
CA PRO A 72 1.85 -2.38 -10.02
C PRO A 72 3.29 -1.85 -10.13
N SER A 73 3.41 -0.54 -10.37
CA SER A 73 4.67 0.22 -10.44
C SER A 73 5.37 0.31 -9.08
N ARG A 74 6.70 0.11 -9.09
CA ARG A 74 7.61 0.21 -7.92
C ARG A 74 7.60 1.62 -7.28
N PRO A 75 7.72 1.74 -5.94
CA PRO A 75 7.99 3.04 -5.32
C PRO A 75 9.47 3.39 -5.40
N VAL A 76 9.78 4.57 -5.97
CA VAL A 76 11.08 5.22 -5.88
C VAL A 76 11.29 5.76 -4.46
N SER A 77 12.44 5.42 -3.87
CA SER A 77 12.87 5.91 -2.55
C SER A 77 13.36 7.36 -2.67
N ALA A 78 12.77 8.27 -1.91
CA ALA A 78 13.27 9.64 -1.77
C ALA A 78 14.41 9.66 -0.74
N SER A 79 15.60 10.07 -1.18
CA SER A 79 16.74 10.40 -0.34
C SER A 79 16.62 11.86 0.11
N SER A 80 16.62 12.09 1.41
CA SER A 80 16.62 13.42 2.03
C SER A 80 17.92 14.18 1.74
N ALA A 81 17.82 15.46 1.41
CA ALA A 81 18.90 16.44 1.54
C ALA A 81 18.32 17.77 2.06
N GLU A 82 19.07 18.36 2.99
CA GLU A 82 18.81 19.49 3.90
C GLU A 82 18.91 20.89 3.21
N PRO A 83 18.36 22.00 3.77
CA PRO A 83 18.08 23.24 3.01
C PRO A 83 19.20 24.29 3.07
N PRO A 84 19.29 25.26 2.14
CA PRO A 84 20.18 26.40 2.29
C PRO A 84 19.48 27.64 2.88
N ALA A 85 20.27 28.37 3.66
CA ALA A 85 19.93 29.55 4.44
C ALA A 85 19.97 30.87 3.66
N ALA A 86 19.48 31.91 4.34
CA ALA A 86 19.11 33.27 3.92
C ALA A 86 20.18 34.15 3.21
N ALA A 87 19.66 35.14 2.46
CA ALA A 87 20.35 36.26 1.82
C ALA A 87 21.04 37.23 2.82
N PRO A 88 21.87 38.18 2.32
CA PRO A 88 21.38 39.57 2.26
C PRO A 88 21.92 40.43 1.09
N ALA A 89 21.22 41.55 0.82
CA ALA A 89 21.65 42.68 0.00
C ALA A 89 22.64 43.62 0.74
N PRO A 90 23.30 44.57 0.04
CA PRO A 90 23.15 45.97 0.48
C PRO A 90 23.16 47.02 -0.65
N ALA A 91 22.85 48.25 -0.20
CA ALA A 91 22.49 49.46 -0.94
C ALA A 91 23.67 50.43 -1.23
N ALA A 92 23.39 51.34 -2.18
CA ALA A 92 23.77 52.76 -2.32
C ALA A 92 25.13 53.29 -1.83
N SER A 93 25.78 54.09 -2.68
CA SER A 93 26.55 55.28 -2.27
C SER A 93 26.64 56.32 -3.41
N ALA A 94 26.49 57.57 -3.02
CA ALA A 94 26.44 58.79 -3.82
C ALA A 94 27.84 59.35 -4.16
N THR A 95 27.91 60.34 -5.08
CA THR A 95 28.50 61.69 -4.86
C THR A 95 29.13 62.30 -6.13
N VAL A 96 28.80 63.58 -6.36
CA VAL A 96 29.31 64.53 -7.38
C VAL A 96 30.51 65.31 -6.80
N PRO A 97 31.43 65.87 -7.62
CA PRO A 97 31.50 67.34 -7.67
C PRO A 97 31.87 67.93 -9.05
N GLY A 98 31.35 69.14 -9.33
CA GLY A 98 31.85 70.08 -10.37
C GLY A 98 33.18 70.74 -9.96
N PRO A 99 33.77 71.66 -10.76
CA PRO A 99 33.22 73.01 -11.08
C PRO A 99 33.40 73.37 -12.58
N GLY A 100 32.93 74.44 -13.22
CA GLY A 100 32.41 75.77 -12.87
C GLY A 100 33.03 76.78 -13.87
N LEU A 101 32.23 77.60 -14.57
CA LEU A 101 32.51 78.95 -15.13
C LEU A 101 31.55 79.31 -16.29
N ALA A 102 30.96 80.50 -16.23
CA ALA A 102 30.20 81.22 -17.28
C ALA A 102 30.82 82.64 -17.41
N PRO A 103 30.40 83.59 -18.29
CA PRO A 103 29.37 83.57 -19.37
C PRO A 103 29.74 84.33 -20.69
N ALA A 104 28.77 84.37 -21.63
CA ALA A 104 28.45 85.39 -22.66
C ALA A 104 29.29 85.52 -23.96
N ALA A 105 28.70 85.28 -25.14
CA ALA A 105 27.94 86.28 -25.92
C ALA A 105 27.56 85.79 -27.35
N SER A 106 26.28 86.04 -27.70
CA SER A 106 25.69 86.38 -29.00
C SER A 106 26.07 85.63 -30.30
N GLY A 107 25.07 84.95 -30.88
CA GLY A 107 25.02 84.55 -32.28
C GLY A 107 23.59 84.16 -32.66
N ALA A 108 22.98 84.94 -33.53
CA ALA A 108 21.57 84.85 -33.93
C ALA A 108 21.25 83.59 -34.74
N GLY A 109 20.01 83.10 -34.56
CA GLY A 109 19.22 82.43 -35.60
C GLY A 109 19.51 80.95 -35.85
N ALA A 110 18.63 80.08 -35.35
CA ALA A 110 18.04 78.97 -36.10
C ALA A 110 17.06 78.21 -35.20
N ASP A 111 15.85 78.01 -35.73
CA ASP A 111 14.81 77.16 -35.15
C ASP A 111 15.38 75.83 -34.65
N SER A 112 15.50 75.70 -33.33
CA SER A 112 15.75 74.40 -32.71
C SER A 112 14.39 73.76 -32.45
N GLN A 113 13.82 73.19 -33.52
CA GLN A 113 12.82 72.14 -33.36
C GLN A 113 13.45 71.05 -32.49
N SER A 114 12.84 70.74 -31.34
CA SER A 114 13.11 69.50 -30.63
C SER A 114 13.12 68.35 -31.64
N PRO A 115 14.18 67.51 -31.72
CA PRO A 115 14.10 66.31 -32.53
C PRO A 115 12.93 65.50 -31.99
N ALA A 116 11.90 65.31 -32.83
CA ALA A 116 10.82 64.40 -32.51
C ALA A 116 11.46 63.05 -32.14
N GLU A 117 11.16 62.56 -30.95
CA GLU A 117 11.65 61.29 -30.43
C GLU A 117 11.44 60.23 -31.52
N ALA A 118 12.54 59.72 -32.08
CA ALA A 118 12.46 58.75 -33.17
C ALA A 118 11.60 57.57 -32.68
N PRO A 119 10.64 57.07 -33.49
CA PRO A 119 9.81 55.97 -33.07
C PRO A 119 10.72 54.81 -32.65
N ALA A 120 10.64 54.41 -31.39
CA ALA A 120 11.44 53.32 -30.82
C ALA A 120 10.62 52.02 -30.79
N GLY A 121 11.31 50.88 -30.88
CA GLY A 121 10.67 49.56 -30.85
C GLY A 121 9.93 49.19 -32.15
N VAL A 122 8.83 48.45 -32.05
CA VAL A 122 8.09 47.96 -33.24
C VAL A 122 7.59 49.09 -34.15
N ALA A 123 7.38 50.30 -33.62
CA ALA A 123 6.98 51.47 -34.39
C ALA A 123 8.11 52.02 -35.31
N ALA A 124 9.35 51.61 -35.11
CA ALA A 124 10.50 51.93 -35.96
C ALA A 124 10.58 51.05 -37.23
N LEU A 125 9.85 49.93 -37.24
CA LEU A 125 9.90 48.95 -38.31
C LEU A 125 9.12 49.43 -39.54
N SER A 126 9.45 48.92 -40.73
CA SER A 126 8.66 49.20 -41.93
C SER A 126 7.21 48.73 -41.75
N PRO A 127 6.21 49.35 -42.41
CA PRO A 127 4.79 49.03 -42.19
C PRO A 127 4.45 47.55 -42.44
N ARG A 128 5.23 46.86 -43.28
CA ARG A 128 5.09 45.40 -43.50
C ARG A 128 5.54 44.60 -42.28
N TYR A 129 6.67 44.95 -41.67
CA TYR A 129 7.17 44.30 -40.47
C TYR A 129 6.34 44.67 -39.22
N GLN A 130 5.77 45.88 -39.18
CA GLN A 130 4.78 46.26 -38.15
C GLN A 130 3.52 45.40 -38.23
N ALA A 131 2.99 45.18 -39.43
CA ALA A 131 1.82 44.32 -39.62
C ALA A 131 2.11 42.87 -39.20
N VAL A 132 3.29 42.33 -39.54
CA VAL A 132 3.71 41.00 -39.09
C VAL A 132 3.88 40.95 -37.57
N ALA A 133 4.50 41.96 -36.96
CA ALA A 133 4.67 42.03 -35.51
C ALA A 133 3.33 42.13 -34.77
N ALA A 134 2.39 42.93 -35.29
CA ALA A 134 1.04 43.04 -34.74
C ALA A 134 0.27 41.72 -34.86
N LEU A 135 0.38 41.02 -35.99
CA LEU A 135 -0.24 39.71 -36.19
C LEU A 135 0.34 38.66 -35.23
N ALA A 136 1.67 38.64 -35.07
CA ALA A 136 2.34 37.74 -34.12
C ALA A 136 1.90 38.02 -32.68
N LEU A 137 1.82 39.29 -32.29
CA LEU A 137 1.35 39.69 -30.96
C LEU A 137 -0.11 39.28 -30.73
N ALA A 138 -0.98 39.46 -31.74
CA ALA A 138 -2.38 39.04 -31.68
C ALA A 138 -2.51 37.52 -31.54
N ALA A 139 -1.70 36.75 -32.26
CA ALA A 139 -1.66 35.29 -32.14
C ALA A 139 -1.23 34.87 -30.73
N VAL A 140 -0.16 35.46 -30.18
CA VAL A 140 0.31 35.19 -28.82
C VAL A 140 -0.77 35.51 -27.78
N ALA A 141 -1.39 36.68 -27.88
CA ALA A 141 -2.45 37.09 -26.95
C ALA A 141 -3.63 36.11 -26.99
N MET A 142 -4.01 35.65 -28.18
CA MET A 142 -5.08 34.67 -28.36
C MET A 142 -4.72 33.32 -27.72
N THR A 143 -3.49 32.83 -27.92
CA THR A 143 -3.00 31.60 -27.28
C THR A 143 -3.03 31.70 -25.76
N VAL A 144 -2.63 32.84 -25.20
CA VAL A 144 -2.69 33.08 -23.75
C VAL A 144 -4.13 33.04 -23.25
N CYS A 145 -5.07 33.71 -23.93
CA CYS A 145 -6.48 33.68 -23.56
C CYS A 145 -7.06 32.25 -23.61
N VAL A 146 -6.74 31.48 -24.64
CA VAL A 146 -7.14 30.06 -24.75
C VAL A 146 -6.56 29.27 -23.59
N HIS A 147 -5.26 29.41 -23.30
CA HIS A 147 -4.63 28.69 -22.21
C HIS A 147 -5.28 29.00 -20.85
N LEU A 148 -5.56 30.28 -20.56
CA LEU A 148 -6.24 30.68 -19.32
C LEU A 148 -7.67 30.10 -19.24
N ALA A 149 -8.40 30.06 -20.35
CA ALA A 149 -9.73 29.44 -20.39
C ALA A 149 -9.67 27.93 -20.14
N MET A 150 -8.69 27.23 -20.73
CA MET A 150 -8.49 25.79 -20.52
C MET A 150 -8.12 25.48 -19.06
N VAL A 151 -7.20 26.26 -18.47
CA VAL A 151 -6.84 26.13 -17.05
C VAL A 151 -8.05 26.39 -16.14
N PHE A 152 -8.85 27.41 -16.46
CA PHE A 152 -10.09 27.69 -15.73
C PHE A 152 -11.06 26.52 -15.80
N LEU A 153 -11.32 25.97 -16.99
CA LEU A 153 -12.22 24.83 -17.18
C LEU A 153 -11.73 23.55 -16.49
N HIS A 154 -10.41 23.38 -16.39
CA HIS A 154 -9.76 22.27 -15.70
C HIS A 154 -9.93 22.33 -14.18
N VAL A 155 -9.82 23.53 -13.59
CA VAL A 155 -9.90 23.72 -12.13
C VAL A 155 -11.34 23.97 -11.65
N ALA A 156 -12.22 24.45 -12.53
CA ALA A 156 -13.60 24.73 -12.19
C ALA A 156 -14.39 23.46 -11.82
N PRO A 157 -15.42 23.57 -10.96
CA PRO A 157 -16.36 22.48 -10.73
C PRO A 157 -16.99 21.98 -12.03
N SER A 158 -17.36 20.69 -12.07
CA SER A 158 -17.88 20.04 -13.28
C SER A 158 -19.08 20.79 -13.87
N ASN A 159 -18.89 21.34 -15.07
CA ASN A 159 -19.89 22.06 -15.85
C ASN A 159 -20.23 21.28 -17.14
N THR A 160 -21.21 21.76 -17.91
CA THR A 160 -21.65 21.10 -19.15
C THR A 160 -20.54 20.98 -20.20
N LEU A 161 -19.69 22.00 -20.34
CA LEU A 161 -18.59 22.00 -21.30
C LEU A 161 -17.49 21.01 -20.90
N THR A 162 -17.09 20.97 -19.63
CA THR A 162 -16.08 20.00 -19.15
C THR A 162 -16.62 18.56 -19.21
N LYS A 163 -17.94 18.35 -19.11
CA LYS A 163 -18.54 17.01 -19.26
C LYS A 163 -18.55 16.50 -20.71
N GLU A 164 -18.73 17.39 -21.68
CA GLU A 164 -18.79 17.02 -23.10
C GLU A 164 -17.41 17.08 -23.80
N HIS A 165 -16.54 18.00 -23.38
CA HIS A 165 -15.24 18.27 -23.99
C HIS A 165 -14.05 18.12 -23.03
N GLY A 166 -14.22 17.44 -21.89
CA GLY A 166 -13.17 17.27 -20.88
C GLY A 166 -11.86 16.70 -21.44
N GLN A 167 -11.95 15.77 -22.39
CA GLN A 167 -10.75 15.20 -23.04
C GLN A 167 -9.91 16.26 -23.78
N ALA A 168 -10.53 17.23 -24.45
CA ALA A 168 -9.79 18.29 -25.14
C ALA A 168 -9.13 19.27 -24.17
N VAL A 169 -9.74 19.50 -23.00
CA VAL A 169 -9.15 20.27 -21.90
C VAL A 169 -7.95 19.52 -21.32
N ASP A 170 -8.12 18.23 -21.06
CA ASP A 170 -7.08 17.34 -20.55
C ASP A 170 -5.87 17.26 -21.50
N ASP A 171 -6.10 17.05 -22.79
CA ASP A 171 -5.05 16.97 -23.82
C ASP A 171 -4.23 18.27 -23.95
N TRP A 172 -4.85 19.43 -23.69
CA TRP A 172 -4.16 20.73 -23.68
C TRP A 172 -3.35 20.97 -22.40
N ILE A 173 -3.84 20.48 -21.25
CA ILE A 173 -3.29 20.80 -19.92
C ILE A 173 -2.22 19.78 -19.49
N TYR A 174 -2.47 18.48 -19.64
CA TYR A 174 -1.60 17.44 -19.10
C TYR A 174 -0.19 17.31 -19.72
N PRO A 175 0.11 17.78 -20.95
CA PRO A 175 1.49 17.77 -21.44
C PRO A 175 2.46 18.58 -20.58
N GLU A 176 2.00 19.69 -20.00
CA GLU A 176 2.83 20.63 -19.22
C GLU A 176 2.48 20.64 -17.72
N PHE A 177 1.26 20.25 -17.35
CA PHE A 177 0.73 20.26 -15.98
C PHE A 177 0.23 18.89 -15.54
N GLU A 178 1.12 17.90 -15.45
CA GLU A 178 0.79 16.62 -14.83
C GLU A 178 0.51 16.82 -13.33
N GLN A 179 -0.76 16.66 -12.94
CA GLN A 179 -1.19 16.79 -11.54
C GLN A 179 -0.87 15.52 -10.75
N ASN A 180 0.39 15.39 -10.30
CA ASN A 180 0.80 14.29 -9.45
C ASN A 180 0.58 14.64 -7.96
N TRP A 181 -0.66 14.50 -7.48
CA TRP A 181 -1.02 14.72 -6.08
C TRP A 181 -0.54 13.58 -5.18
N LYS A 182 0.76 13.43 -5.02
CA LYS A 182 1.35 12.40 -4.13
C LYS A 182 1.70 12.93 -2.73
N LEU A 183 1.34 14.17 -2.41
CA LEU A 183 1.95 14.89 -1.28
C LEU A 183 1.08 15.07 -0.02
N PHE A 184 -0.25 14.82 -0.04
CA PHE A 184 -1.08 15.07 1.16
C PHE A 184 -2.09 13.99 1.57
N ALA A 185 -2.31 12.96 0.76
CA ALA A 185 -2.96 11.74 1.23
C ALA A 185 -2.69 10.63 0.21
N PRO A 186 -1.71 9.72 0.43
CA PRO A 186 -1.97 8.37 -0.04
C PRO A 186 -3.37 8.01 0.45
N ASN A 187 -4.22 7.43 -0.39
CA ASN A 187 -5.47 6.85 0.09
C ASN A 187 -5.10 6.03 1.33
N PRO A 188 -5.61 6.38 2.52
CA PRO A 188 -5.22 5.69 3.74
C PRO A 188 -5.47 4.22 3.50
N LEU A 189 -4.59 3.34 4.01
CA LEU A 189 -4.74 1.92 3.79
C LEU A 189 -6.15 1.51 4.26
N GLN A 190 -7.06 1.27 3.31
CA GLN A 190 -8.46 0.93 3.61
C GLN A 190 -8.59 -0.57 3.91
N GLN A 191 -7.51 -1.17 4.43
CA GLN A 191 -7.36 -2.60 4.64
C GLN A 191 -6.68 -2.85 5.97
N ASN A 192 -7.22 -3.81 6.71
CA ASN A 192 -6.56 -4.42 7.86
C ASN A 192 -5.75 -5.60 7.36
N ILE A 193 -4.45 -5.62 7.67
CA ILE A 193 -3.55 -6.74 7.37
C ILE A 193 -3.14 -7.36 8.70
N ALA A 194 -3.67 -8.54 9.01
CA ALA A 194 -3.28 -9.31 10.19
C ALA A 194 -2.21 -10.34 9.81
N VAL A 195 -1.15 -10.44 10.61
CA VAL A 195 -0.10 -11.44 10.48
C VAL A 195 -0.39 -12.57 11.46
N GLN A 196 -0.54 -13.77 10.91
CA GLN A 196 -0.86 -14.98 11.66
C GLN A 196 0.23 -16.03 11.45
N VAL A 197 0.49 -16.84 12.47
CA VAL A 197 1.50 -17.90 12.44
C VAL A 197 0.92 -19.23 12.88
N ARG A 198 1.40 -20.33 12.29
CA ARG A 198 1.33 -21.66 12.87
C ARG A 198 2.71 -22.31 12.89
N ALA A 199 2.86 -23.34 13.71
CA ALA A 199 4.11 -24.06 13.87
C ALA A 199 3.92 -25.57 13.72
N ASP A 200 4.93 -26.24 13.20
CA ASP A 200 5.14 -27.67 13.45
C ASP A 200 6.01 -27.80 14.70
N VAL A 201 5.53 -28.57 15.67
CA VAL A 201 6.19 -28.74 16.96
C VAL A 201 6.45 -30.20 17.22
N ARG A 202 7.65 -30.50 17.70
CA ARG A 202 8.07 -31.83 18.13
C ARG A 202 7.87 -31.95 19.63
N ASP A 203 7.08 -32.94 20.04
CA ASP A 203 6.89 -33.27 21.44
C ASP A 203 8.08 -34.03 22.04
N ALA A 204 8.11 -34.15 23.37
CA ALA A 204 9.15 -34.88 24.09
C ALA A 204 9.20 -36.38 23.77
N GLY A 205 8.11 -36.94 23.23
CA GLY A 205 8.01 -38.32 22.75
C GLY A 205 8.47 -38.51 21.30
N GLY A 206 8.90 -37.45 20.61
CA GLY A 206 9.32 -37.47 19.21
C GLY A 206 8.19 -37.38 18.19
N GLY A 207 6.94 -37.19 18.62
CA GLY A 207 5.81 -36.93 17.74
C GLY A 207 5.82 -35.50 17.22
N THR A 208 5.42 -35.30 15.96
CA THR A 208 5.24 -33.96 15.37
C THR A 208 3.75 -33.65 15.28
N ARG A 209 3.37 -32.44 15.69
CA ARG A 209 2.01 -31.91 15.50
C ARG A 209 2.06 -30.49 14.93
N THR A 210 1.08 -30.15 14.10
CA THR A 210 0.89 -28.77 13.62
C THR A 210 -0.07 -28.02 14.55
N THR A 211 0.26 -26.80 14.93
CA THR A 211 -0.62 -25.94 15.73
C THR A 211 -1.76 -25.34 14.89
N GLY A 212 -2.75 -24.76 15.57
CA GLY A 212 -3.66 -23.80 14.94
C GLY A 212 -2.92 -22.54 14.50
N TRP A 213 -3.63 -21.66 13.80
CA TRP A 213 -3.15 -20.32 13.49
C TRP A 213 -3.31 -19.42 14.72
N TYR A 214 -2.23 -18.81 15.16
CA TYR A 214 -2.18 -17.75 16.16
C TYR A 214 -2.16 -16.39 15.47
N ASP A 215 -2.92 -15.45 15.98
CA ASP A 215 -3.02 -14.09 15.42
C ASP A 215 -2.15 -13.11 16.22
N LEU A 216 -0.93 -12.88 15.72
CA LEU A 216 0.05 -12.01 16.37
C LEU A 216 -0.35 -10.53 16.25
N SER A 217 -1.04 -10.16 15.17
CA SER A 217 -1.57 -8.80 15.03
C SER A 217 -2.71 -8.53 16.00
N ALA A 218 -3.55 -9.52 16.28
CA ALA A 218 -4.57 -9.39 17.31
C ALA A 218 -3.97 -9.31 18.73
N GLU A 219 -2.85 -10.00 18.99
CA GLU A 219 -2.08 -9.84 20.23
C GLU A 219 -1.58 -8.39 20.39
N ASP A 220 -0.93 -7.83 19.36
CA ASP A 220 -0.49 -6.43 19.36
C ASP A 220 -1.67 -5.47 19.55
N GLY A 221 -2.79 -5.72 18.86
CA GLY A 221 -4.02 -4.95 18.97
C GLY A 221 -4.55 -4.88 20.41
N ARG A 222 -4.64 -6.02 21.11
CA ARG A 222 -5.07 -6.06 22.52
C ARG A 222 -4.10 -5.35 23.46
N ALA A 223 -2.80 -5.39 23.17
CA ALA A 223 -1.79 -4.69 23.99
C ALA A 223 -1.81 -3.17 23.81
N ILE A 224 -2.30 -2.70 22.66
CA ILE A 224 -2.43 -1.29 22.30
C ILE A 224 -3.80 -0.73 22.72
N ASP A 225 -4.85 -1.54 22.64
CA ASP A 225 -6.21 -1.09 22.92
C ASP A 225 -6.35 -0.54 24.34
N GLY A 226 -6.91 0.66 24.47
CA GLY A 226 -7.04 1.39 25.74
C GLY A 226 -5.72 1.85 26.38
N ASN A 227 -4.55 1.56 25.80
CA ASN A 227 -3.26 2.00 26.34
C ASN A 227 -2.93 3.43 25.90
N LEU A 228 -2.84 4.36 26.87
CA LEU A 228 -2.55 5.77 26.60
C LEU A 228 -1.12 6.01 26.08
N LEU A 229 -0.19 5.11 26.39
CA LEU A 229 1.23 5.23 26.04
C LEU A 229 1.78 3.88 25.56
N PRO A 230 1.28 3.31 24.45
CA PRO A 230 1.78 2.04 23.96
C PRO A 230 3.21 2.20 23.46
N SER A 231 4.07 1.22 23.70
CA SER A 231 5.45 1.30 23.21
C SER A 231 5.51 1.25 21.68
N HIS A 232 6.51 1.91 21.08
CA HIS A 232 6.72 1.82 19.63
C HIS A 232 6.97 0.40 19.14
N THR A 233 7.60 -0.44 19.97
CA THR A 233 7.82 -1.86 19.68
C THR A 233 6.50 -2.60 19.51
N GLN A 234 5.57 -2.48 20.47
CA GLN A 234 4.23 -3.10 20.39
C GLN A 234 3.47 -2.63 19.14
N GLN A 235 3.58 -1.35 18.80
CA GLN A 235 2.86 -0.78 17.65
C GLN A 235 3.44 -1.15 16.29
N ASN A 236 4.76 -1.37 16.20
CA ASN A 236 5.45 -1.35 14.91
C ASN A 236 6.34 -2.55 14.61
N GLU A 237 6.76 -3.35 15.59
CA GLU A 237 7.74 -4.43 15.36
C GLU A 237 7.25 -5.41 14.28
N LEU A 238 6.11 -6.06 14.53
CA LEU A 238 5.55 -7.07 13.63
C LEU A 238 5.21 -6.48 12.26
N ARG A 239 4.57 -5.30 12.25
CA ARG A 239 4.20 -4.58 11.03
C ARG A 239 5.42 -4.25 10.18
N ARG A 240 6.46 -3.67 10.77
CA ARG A 240 7.69 -3.29 10.05
C ARG A 240 8.44 -4.52 9.55
N ALA A 241 8.46 -5.61 10.30
CA ALA A 241 9.06 -6.87 9.87
C ALA A 241 8.33 -7.45 8.65
N PHE A 242 7.00 -7.44 8.67
CA PHE A 242 6.20 -7.93 7.56
C PHE A 242 6.26 -7.02 6.32
N ASP A 243 6.23 -5.69 6.51
CA ASP A 243 6.43 -4.71 5.44
C ASP A 243 7.81 -4.89 4.78
N TYR A 244 8.85 -5.10 5.59
CA TYR A 244 10.21 -5.34 5.10
C TYR A 244 10.28 -6.62 4.28
N TYR A 245 9.67 -7.71 4.76
CA TYR A 245 9.53 -8.95 4.00
C TYR A 245 8.83 -8.71 2.66
N GLY A 246 7.68 -8.04 2.66
CA GLY A 246 6.92 -7.75 1.45
C GLY A 246 7.68 -6.90 0.43
N ALA A 247 8.51 -5.95 0.89
CA ALA A 247 9.31 -5.08 0.03
C ALA A 247 10.51 -5.79 -0.62
N THR A 248 10.93 -6.94 -0.10
CA THR A 248 12.11 -7.68 -0.54
C THR A 248 11.81 -9.03 -1.17
N HIS A 249 10.54 -9.40 -1.35
CA HIS A 249 10.13 -10.66 -1.97
C HIS A 249 9.24 -10.42 -3.19
N ASP A 250 9.33 -11.30 -4.19
CA ASP A 250 8.44 -11.26 -5.33
C ASP A 250 7.06 -11.89 -5.05
N ALA A 251 6.21 -11.95 -6.08
CA ALA A 251 4.86 -12.50 -5.97
C ALA A 251 4.82 -14.02 -5.65
N ASN A 252 5.93 -14.72 -5.80
CA ASN A 252 6.07 -16.14 -5.48
C ASN A 252 6.87 -16.36 -4.17
N ASP A 253 6.98 -15.32 -3.33
CA ASP A 253 7.70 -15.36 -2.06
C ASP A 253 9.20 -15.68 -2.22
N ARG A 254 9.80 -15.31 -3.36
CA ARG A 254 11.24 -15.48 -3.59
C ARG A 254 12.01 -14.22 -3.21
N ALA A 255 13.04 -14.37 -2.38
CA ALA A 255 13.88 -13.28 -1.89
C ALA A 255 14.61 -12.54 -3.03
N THR A 256 14.61 -11.21 -2.97
CA THR A 256 15.33 -10.34 -3.90
C THR A 256 16.64 -9.86 -3.28
N GLY A 257 17.74 -10.55 -3.60
CA GLY A 257 19.08 -10.23 -3.11
C GLY A 257 19.26 -10.44 -1.60
N LEU A 258 20.35 -9.89 -1.06
CA LEU A 258 20.75 -10.08 0.34
C LEU A 258 19.71 -9.58 1.36
N ARG A 259 18.98 -8.51 1.03
CA ARG A 259 17.96 -7.94 1.90
C ARG A 259 16.80 -8.89 2.16
N GLY A 260 16.39 -9.67 1.16
CA GLY A 260 15.32 -10.67 1.32
C GLY A 260 15.66 -11.76 2.32
N ALA A 261 16.88 -12.30 2.24
CA ALA A 261 17.34 -13.32 3.20
C ALA A 261 17.39 -12.78 4.64
N LEU A 262 17.78 -11.52 4.83
CA LEU A 262 17.75 -10.86 6.14
C LEU A 262 16.32 -10.62 6.63
N ALA A 263 15.39 -10.28 5.73
CA ALA A 263 13.98 -10.07 6.07
C ALA A 263 13.31 -11.38 6.54
N GLU A 264 13.61 -12.51 5.88
CA GLU A 264 13.15 -13.84 6.32
C GLU A 264 13.65 -14.17 7.73
N GLN A 265 14.95 -14.02 7.98
CA GLN A 265 15.53 -14.31 9.30
C GLN A 265 14.93 -13.40 10.38
N TYR A 266 14.78 -12.11 10.10
CA TYR A 266 14.22 -11.14 11.03
C TYR A 266 12.77 -11.46 11.40
N LEU A 267 11.91 -11.66 10.40
CA LEU A 267 10.49 -11.97 10.62
C LEU A 267 10.34 -13.32 11.33
N ARG A 268 11.08 -14.35 10.89
CA ARG A 268 11.07 -15.68 11.52
C ARG A 268 11.44 -15.60 13.00
N ARG A 269 12.48 -14.83 13.35
CA ARG A 269 12.94 -14.68 14.73
C ARG A 269 11.90 -14.00 15.62
N ILE A 270 11.28 -12.92 15.16
CA ILE A 270 10.19 -12.25 15.89
C ILE A 270 9.06 -13.23 16.18
N VAL A 271 8.66 -14.00 15.17
CA VAL A 271 7.56 -14.95 15.25
C VAL A 271 7.88 -16.10 16.22
N VAL A 272 9.09 -16.68 16.15
CA VAL A 272 9.52 -17.74 17.06
C VAL A 272 9.59 -17.25 18.50
N LEU A 273 10.15 -16.06 18.75
CA LEU A 273 10.20 -15.46 20.08
C LEU A 273 8.81 -15.20 20.67
N ARG A 274 7.83 -14.83 19.84
CA ARG A 274 6.44 -14.64 20.29
C ARG A 274 5.75 -15.97 20.58
N LEU A 275 5.93 -16.97 19.72
CA LEU A 275 5.43 -18.33 19.97
C LEU A 275 5.98 -18.93 21.27
N ASP A 276 7.26 -18.68 21.57
CA ASP A 276 7.91 -19.10 22.80
C ASP A 276 7.30 -18.38 24.03
N ARG A 277 7.16 -17.06 23.96
CA ARG A 277 6.49 -16.25 25.01
C ARG A 277 5.08 -16.75 25.32
N ASP A 278 4.32 -17.11 24.28
CA ASP A 278 2.95 -17.62 24.40
C ASP A 278 2.88 -19.11 24.77
N HIS A 279 4.03 -19.77 24.95
CA HIS A 279 4.14 -21.20 25.21
C HIS A 279 3.39 -22.05 24.16
N ALA A 280 3.35 -21.58 22.91
CA ALA A 280 2.54 -22.15 21.84
C ALA A 280 2.95 -23.57 21.45
N ALA A 281 4.22 -23.94 21.69
CA ALA A 281 4.73 -25.29 21.48
C ALA A 281 4.17 -26.31 22.50
N GLY A 282 3.80 -25.84 23.68
CA GLY A 282 3.44 -26.68 24.81
C GLY A 282 4.66 -27.17 25.61
N PRO A 283 4.46 -27.66 26.84
CA PRO A 283 5.55 -28.05 27.73
C PRO A 283 6.47 -29.11 27.11
N GLY A 284 7.79 -28.89 27.19
CA GLY A 284 8.81 -29.83 26.72
C GLY A 284 8.81 -30.08 25.21
N SER A 285 8.09 -29.27 24.44
CA SER A 285 8.00 -29.37 22.98
C SER A 285 8.80 -28.25 22.32
N VAL A 286 9.37 -28.52 21.15
CA VAL A 286 10.21 -27.56 20.42
C VAL A 286 9.59 -27.20 19.07
N VAL A 287 9.73 -25.95 18.66
CA VAL A 287 9.28 -25.49 17.34
C VAL A 287 10.28 -25.92 16.27
N GLU A 288 9.86 -26.74 15.32
CA GLU A 288 10.72 -27.22 14.21
C GLU A 288 10.64 -26.32 12.99
N ARG A 289 9.42 -25.93 12.63
CA ARG A 289 9.12 -25.10 11.47
C ARG A 289 8.00 -24.14 11.80
N VAL A 290 8.00 -23.00 11.15
CA VAL A 290 6.92 -22.02 11.22
C VAL A 290 6.37 -21.74 9.84
N GLN A 291 5.08 -21.43 9.79
CA GLN A 291 4.44 -20.91 8.61
C GLN A 291 3.67 -19.65 8.99
N ILE A 292 3.87 -18.61 8.20
CA ILE A 292 3.25 -17.31 8.40
C ILE A 292 2.22 -17.12 7.28
N ARG A 293 1.11 -16.44 7.59
CA ARG A 293 0.18 -15.93 6.60
C ARG A 293 -0.20 -14.50 6.92
N SER A 294 -0.55 -13.73 5.91
CA SER A 294 -1.35 -12.52 6.07
C SER A 294 -2.81 -12.82 5.81
N ARG A 295 -3.68 -12.17 6.60
CA ARG A 295 -5.12 -12.08 6.39
C ARG A 295 -5.45 -10.61 6.14
N THR A 296 -5.84 -10.29 4.91
CA THR A 296 -6.19 -8.94 4.49
C THR A 296 -7.69 -8.80 4.39
N THR A 297 -8.28 -7.84 5.09
CA THR A 297 -9.71 -7.50 5.02
C THR A 297 -9.87 -6.01 4.75
N ASN A 298 -10.86 -5.60 3.94
CA ASN A 298 -11.14 -4.17 3.81
C ASN A 298 -11.74 -3.63 5.12
N VAL A 299 -11.40 -2.39 5.46
CA VAL A 299 -12.00 -1.67 6.59
C VAL A 299 -13.47 -1.41 6.23
N PRO A 300 -14.43 -1.78 7.10
CA PRO A 300 -15.83 -1.55 6.82
C PRO A 300 -16.12 -0.05 6.72
N PRO A 301 -16.94 0.38 5.75
CA PRO A 301 -17.29 1.78 5.60
C PRO A 301 -18.16 2.20 6.80
N PRO A 302 -18.10 3.48 7.20
CA PRO A 302 -18.90 3.95 8.31
C PRO A 302 -20.40 3.88 7.97
N LYS A 303 -21.25 3.77 9.00
CA LYS A 303 -22.71 3.59 8.84
C LYS A 303 -23.41 4.68 8.01
N TRP A 304 -22.82 5.87 7.90
CA TRP A 304 -23.33 6.99 7.12
C TRP A 304 -22.89 6.97 5.65
N SER A 305 -21.97 6.09 5.26
CA SER A 305 -21.52 5.91 3.88
C SER A 305 -22.42 4.92 3.14
N LEU A 306 -22.69 5.20 1.86
CA LEU A 306 -23.39 4.29 0.94
C LEU A 306 -22.45 3.32 0.22
N GLU A 307 -21.14 3.43 0.48
CA GLU A 307 -20.12 2.61 -0.15
C GLU A 307 -20.27 1.13 0.26
N LYS A 308 -20.08 0.23 -0.71
CA LYS A 308 -20.10 -1.22 -0.49
C LYS A 308 -18.75 -1.80 -0.85
N VAL A 309 -17.94 -2.08 0.18
CA VAL A 309 -16.68 -2.82 0.04
C VAL A 309 -16.86 -4.24 0.59
N SER A 310 -16.25 -5.22 -0.09
CA SER A 310 -16.24 -6.60 0.40
C SER A 310 -15.33 -6.71 1.62
N THR A 311 -15.84 -7.26 2.72
CA THR A 311 -15.05 -7.55 3.93
C THR A 311 -14.53 -8.99 3.96
N THR A 312 -14.73 -9.76 2.88
CA THR A 312 -14.23 -11.13 2.76
C THR A 312 -12.70 -11.16 2.87
N PRO A 313 -12.13 -11.96 3.80
CA PRO A 313 -10.68 -12.01 3.97
C PRO A 313 -9.97 -12.67 2.79
N ALA A 314 -8.93 -11.99 2.29
CA ALA A 314 -7.94 -12.58 1.39
C ALA A 314 -6.74 -13.09 2.21
N TYR A 315 -6.19 -14.25 1.83
CA TYR A 315 -5.05 -14.85 2.51
C TYR A 315 -3.85 -14.97 1.57
N ARG A 316 -2.66 -14.57 2.04
CA ARG A 316 -1.37 -14.94 1.43
C ARG A 316 -0.58 -15.76 2.44
N VAL A 317 -0.35 -17.02 2.11
CA VAL A 317 0.34 -18.00 2.96
C VAL A 317 1.79 -18.12 2.47
N LEU A 318 2.75 -17.84 3.35
CA LEU A 318 4.17 -17.94 3.03
C LEU A 318 4.63 -19.41 3.07
N PRO A 319 5.80 -19.72 2.46
CA PRO A 319 6.43 -21.02 2.59
C PRO A 319 6.72 -21.40 4.05
N TRP A 320 6.85 -22.71 4.30
CA TRP A 320 7.34 -23.19 5.59
C TRP A 320 8.82 -22.85 5.76
N TRP A 321 9.19 -22.35 6.92
CA TRP A 321 10.59 -22.07 7.27
C TRP A 321 11.03 -22.93 8.44
N THR A 322 12.16 -23.61 8.28
CA THR A 322 12.81 -24.35 9.36
C THR A 322 13.35 -23.38 10.40
N VAL A 323 13.15 -23.71 11.68
CA VAL A 323 13.70 -22.98 12.81
C VAL A 323 15.01 -23.63 13.22
N PRO A 324 16.15 -22.91 13.16
CA PRO A 324 17.42 -23.41 13.68
C PRO A 324 17.32 -23.70 15.17
N ALA A 325 18.02 -24.75 15.63
CA ALA A 325 17.94 -25.21 17.02
C ALA A 325 18.22 -24.09 18.05
N GLY A 326 19.16 -23.19 17.76
CA GLY A 326 19.48 -22.07 18.66
C GLY A 326 18.34 -21.04 18.82
N GLU A 327 17.44 -20.95 17.85
CA GLU A 327 16.26 -20.07 17.91
C GLU A 327 15.02 -20.80 18.48
N ALA A 328 14.95 -22.12 18.31
CA ALA A 328 13.83 -22.94 18.77
C ALA A 328 13.66 -22.96 20.29
N GLU A 329 14.71 -22.63 21.05
CA GLU A 329 14.72 -22.56 22.52
C GLU A 329 14.60 -21.11 23.05
N GLY A 330 14.16 -20.16 22.22
CA GLY A 330 14.07 -18.74 22.60
C GLY A 330 15.42 -18.02 22.67
N GLY A 331 16.50 -18.67 22.23
CA GLY A 331 17.87 -18.19 22.34
C GLY A 331 18.22 -17.07 21.34
N VAL A 332 18.72 -15.95 21.88
CA VAL A 332 19.55 -15.00 21.12
C VAL A 332 21.00 -15.36 21.36
N ARG A 333 21.65 -16.00 20.38
CA ARG A 333 23.11 -15.98 20.27
C ARG A 333 23.52 -15.04 19.14
#